data_AF-A0A8X8YQ96-F1
#
_entry.id   AF-A0A8X8YQ96-F1
#
_cell.length_a   1.000
_cell.length_b   1.000
_cell.length_c   1.000
_cell.angle_alpha   90.00
_cell.angle_beta   90.00
_cell.angle_gamma   90.00
#
_symmetry.space_group_name_H-M   'P 1'
#
loop_
_entity.id
_entity.type
_entity.pdbx_description
1 polymer ?
#
loop_
_entity_poly.entity_id
_entity_poly.type
_entity_poly.pdbx_seq_one_letter_code
_entity_poly.pdbx_strand_id
1 'polypeptide(L)'
;MEGHEARPSSCPNVRFLIPDRNPIAVLLFLCSPSPEMAAGCQKNYRQSALYDKPISVIPDKESLEFATFDVEAHQKHIDIACDAQCVMLSSMSLELQRQHEHMFPYEMLKHLESLYASQAQTMEYEILRDLFKCKLHDGSKVSEHVLKMIGLIERLASIGTVLPANVSTNLILQSLPSSFENFIVNFNMNNTKVGLPELHNR
;
A
#
# COMPACT_ATOMS: atom_id res chain seq x y z
N MET A 1 -6.06 32.32 -41.75
CA MET A 1 -6.93 31.16 -41.47
C MET A 1 -6.01 30.06 -40.98
N GLU A 2 -5.89 29.95 -39.66
CA GLU A 2 -5.04 28.96 -39.01
C GLU A 2 -5.65 27.57 -39.16
N GLY A 3 -4.81 26.61 -39.54
CA GLY A 3 -5.14 25.20 -39.61
C GLY A 3 -5.03 24.56 -38.23
N HIS A 4 -6.13 23.94 -37.79
CA HIS A 4 -6.15 23.02 -36.66
C HIS A 4 -5.24 21.82 -36.95
N GLU A 5 -4.16 21.65 -36.18
CA GLU A 5 -3.40 20.41 -36.16
C GLU A 5 -3.84 19.55 -34.96
N ALA A 6 -4.31 18.35 -35.29
CA ALA A 6 -4.93 17.39 -34.40
C ALA A 6 -3.89 16.74 -33.47
N ARG A 7 -4.23 16.59 -32.18
CA ARG A 7 -3.46 15.75 -31.24
C ARG A 7 -3.58 14.28 -31.66
N PRO A 8 -2.48 13.51 -31.77
CA PRO A 8 -2.59 12.08 -31.98
C PRO A 8 -2.97 11.40 -30.65
N SER A 9 -4.21 10.93 -30.60
CA SER A 9 -4.74 10.00 -29.62
C SER A 9 -4.42 8.56 -30.03
N SER A 10 -3.39 7.94 -29.46
CA SER A 10 -3.33 6.48 -29.36
C SER A 10 -2.21 6.03 -28.44
N CYS A 11 -2.56 5.60 -27.23
CA CYS A 11 -1.72 4.63 -26.51
C CYS A 11 -2.28 3.23 -26.84
N PRO A 12 -1.45 2.30 -27.35
CA PRO A 12 -1.90 0.99 -27.78
C PRO A 12 -2.35 0.14 -26.57
N ASN A 13 -3.32 -0.71 -26.84
CA ASN A 13 -4.06 -1.55 -25.91
C ASN A 13 -3.13 -2.56 -25.23
N VAL A 14 -2.70 -2.32 -23.99
CA VAL A 14 -1.94 -3.28 -23.20
C VAL A 14 -2.82 -3.83 -22.07
N ARG A 15 -3.41 -5.01 -22.31
CA ARG A 15 -4.14 -5.76 -21.27
C ARG A 15 -3.16 -6.47 -20.35
N PHE A 16 -2.91 -5.91 -19.18
CA PHE A 16 -2.36 -6.64 -18.05
C PHE A 16 -3.49 -6.99 -17.07
N LEU A 17 -3.66 -8.29 -16.80
CA LEU A 17 -4.51 -8.79 -15.73
C LEU A 17 -3.90 -8.37 -14.39
N ILE A 18 -4.45 -7.32 -13.75
CA ILE A 18 -4.02 -6.87 -12.42
C ILE A 18 -4.77 -7.72 -11.37
N PRO A 19 -4.08 -8.51 -10.54
CA PRO A 19 -4.71 -9.14 -9.39
C PRO A 19 -4.98 -8.06 -8.33
N ASP A 20 -6.11 -8.20 -7.64
CA ASP A 20 -6.74 -7.31 -6.67
C ASP A 20 -5.90 -7.08 -5.38
N ARG A 21 -4.64 -6.66 -5.53
CA ARG A 21 -3.72 -6.33 -4.43
C ARG A 21 -3.16 -4.94 -4.65
N ASN A 22 -3.40 -4.09 -3.66
CA ASN A 22 -2.86 -2.74 -3.43
C ASN A 22 -1.91 -2.22 -4.54
N PRO A 23 -2.31 -1.23 -5.35
CA PRO A 23 -1.50 -0.72 -6.46
C PRO A 23 -0.13 -0.15 -6.02
N ILE A 24 0.01 0.28 -4.76
CA ILE A 24 1.31 0.69 -4.19
C ILE A 24 2.23 -0.53 -4.02
N ALA A 25 1.68 -1.68 -3.65
CA ALA A 25 2.46 -2.91 -3.50
C ALA A 25 2.96 -3.46 -4.84
N VAL A 26 2.23 -3.23 -5.95
CA VAL A 26 2.68 -3.59 -7.30
C VAL A 26 3.89 -2.74 -7.73
N LEU A 27 3.88 -1.44 -7.42
CA LEU A 27 5.02 -0.55 -7.65
C LEU A 27 6.25 -0.95 -6.80
N LEU A 28 6.04 -1.47 -5.59
CA LEU A 28 7.11 -1.98 -4.72
C LEU A 28 7.64 -3.37 -5.14
N PHE A 29 6.78 -4.27 -5.63
CA PHE A 29 7.17 -5.62 -6.04
C PHE A 29 8.02 -5.64 -7.33
N LEU A 30 7.85 -4.66 -8.21
CA LEU A 30 8.72 -4.47 -9.38
C LEU A 30 10.15 -4.03 -9.01
N CYS A 31 10.41 -3.71 -7.74
CA CYS A 31 11.68 -3.15 -7.26
C CYS A 31 12.42 -4.04 -6.25
N SER A 32 12.11 -5.34 -6.15
CA SER A 32 12.88 -6.29 -5.32
C SER A 32 13.78 -7.17 -6.20
N PRO A 33 15.08 -6.88 -6.37
CA PRO A 33 15.95 -7.71 -7.19
C PRO A 33 16.30 -9.01 -6.45
N SER A 34 16.09 -10.14 -7.11
CA SER A 34 16.76 -11.41 -6.77
C SER A 34 18.28 -11.18 -6.72
N PRO A 35 19.03 -11.83 -5.79
CA PRO A 35 20.44 -11.54 -5.53
C PRO A 35 21.37 -11.67 -6.75
N GLU A 36 20.95 -12.31 -7.84
CA GLU A 36 21.72 -12.41 -9.09
C GLU A 36 21.64 -11.16 -10.00
N MET A 37 20.72 -10.22 -9.73
CA MET A 37 20.50 -9.00 -10.55
C MET A 37 21.26 -7.76 -10.04
N ALA A 38 22.06 -7.87 -8.97
CA ALA A 38 22.64 -6.73 -8.26
C ALA A 38 23.65 -5.90 -9.08
N ALA A 39 24.36 -6.50 -10.04
CA ALA A 39 25.40 -5.79 -10.80
C ALA A 39 24.87 -4.93 -11.96
N GLY A 40 23.70 -5.28 -12.53
CA GLY A 40 23.06 -4.50 -13.59
C GLY A 40 22.11 -3.41 -13.08
N CYS A 41 21.57 -3.59 -11.86
CA CYS A 41 20.50 -2.75 -11.32
C CYS A 41 20.97 -1.38 -10.80
N GLN A 42 22.28 -1.19 -10.60
CA GLN A 42 22.83 0.06 -10.07
C GLN A 42 22.71 1.24 -11.05
N LYS A 43 22.50 0.98 -12.35
CA LYS A 43 22.21 2.03 -13.35
C LYS A 43 20.76 2.55 -13.28
N ASN A 44 19.81 1.74 -12.83
CA ASN A 44 18.39 2.13 -12.75
C ASN A 44 18.03 2.81 -11.42
N TYR A 45 18.86 2.67 -10.37
CA TYR A 45 18.64 3.35 -9.10
C TYR A 45 18.85 4.88 -9.17
N ARG A 46 19.51 5.38 -10.23
CA ARG A 46 19.60 6.83 -10.48
C ARG A 46 18.32 7.45 -11.01
N GLN A 47 17.34 6.66 -11.44
CA GLN A 47 16.11 7.13 -12.06
C GLN A 47 14.97 7.37 -11.05
N SER A 48 15.05 6.81 -9.83
CA SER A 48 14.04 7.09 -8.79
C SER A 48 14.12 8.53 -8.26
N ALA A 49 15.32 9.13 -8.26
CA ALA A 49 15.53 10.52 -7.83
C ALA A 49 14.85 11.57 -8.75
N LEU A 50 14.38 11.14 -9.93
CA LEU A 50 13.72 12.01 -10.90
C LEU A 50 12.26 12.31 -10.54
N TYR A 51 11.60 11.40 -9.81
CA TYR A 51 10.19 11.54 -9.44
C TYR A 51 9.98 12.29 -8.13
N ASP A 52 11.04 12.53 -7.35
CA ASP A 52 10.96 13.22 -6.05
C ASP A 52 10.93 14.76 -6.18
N LYS A 53 11.03 15.30 -7.40
CA LYS A 53 11.07 16.74 -7.63
C LYS A 53 10.05 17.16 -8.68
N PRO A 54 9.39 18.32 -8.48
CA PRO A 54 8.53 18.90 -9.51
C PRO A 54 9.36 19.26 -10.74
N ILE A 55 8.77 19.09 -11.92
CA ILE A 55 9.34 19.57 -13.17
C ILE A 55 9.51 21.10 -13.05
N SER A 56 10.74 21.59 -13.17
CA SER A 56 11.02 23.03 -13.12
C SER A 56 10.44 23.75 -14.34
N VAL A 57 9.98 24.99 -14.14
CA VAL A 57 9.54 25.87 -15.23
C VAL A 57 10.75 26.24 -16.11
N ILE A 58 10.55 26.26 -17.43
CA ILE A 58 11.59 26.71 -18.39
C ILE A 58 11.87 28.19 -18.12
N PRO A 59 13.13 28.60 -17.88
CA PRO A 59 13.49 30.01 -17.74
C PRO A 59 13.16 30.80 -19.00
N ASP A 60 12.80 32.08 -18.85
CA ASP A 60 12.52 32.94 -20.00
C ASP A 60 13.72 33.01 -20.94
N LYS A 61 13.48 32.96 -22.26
CA LYS A 61 14.55 32.94 -23.28
C LYS A 61 15.50 34.15 -23.21
N GLU A 62 15.03 35.24 -22.61
CA GLU A 62 15.78 36.49 -22.43
C GLU A 62 16.50 36.56 -21.06
N SER A 63 16.32 35.56 -20.20
CA SER A 63 16.97 35.49 -18.89
C SER A 63 18.42 35.01 -18.98
N LEU A 64 19.24 35.48 -18.05
CA LEU A 64 20.63 35.00 -17.91
C LEU A 64 20.70 33.51 -17.58
N GLU A 65 19.66 32.97 -16.93
CA GLU A 65 19.54 31.55 -16.56
C GLU A 65 19.32 30.64 -17.78
N PHE A 66 18.59 31.11 -18.81
CA PHE A 66 18.37 30.37 -20.04
C PHE A 66 19.66 30.12 -20.83
N ALA A 67 20.63 31.03 -20.76
CA ALA A 67 21.93 30.87 -21.41
C ALA A 67 22.72 29.64 -20.88
N THR A 68 22.41 29.20 -19.66
CA THR A 68 22.98 28.00 -19.03
C THR A 68 22.01 26.81 -18.99
N PHE A 69 20.81 26.96 -19.54
CA PHE A 69 19.75 25.96 -19.48
C PHE A 69 19.95 24.88 -20.55
N ASP A 70 20.05 23.63 -20.11
CA ASP A 70 20.15 22.48 -20.99
C ASP A 70 18.76 22.05 -21.49
N VAL A 71 18.41 22.54 -22.68
CA VAL A 71 17.13 22.28 -23.34
C VAL A 71 16.94 20.78 -23.64
N GLU A 72 18.01 20.06 -23.99
CA GLU A 72 17.95 18.63 -24.30
C GLU A 72 17.70 17.81 -23.03
N ALA A 73 18.42 18.11 -21.96
CA ALA A 73 18.19 17.48 -20.66
C ALA A 73 16.78 17.78 -20.12
N HIS A 74 16.27 19.00 -20.33
CA HIS A 74 14.90 19.35 -19.95
C HIS A 74 13.86 18.60 -20.77
N GLN A 75 13.99 18.55 -22.10
CA GLN A 75 13.05 17.81 -22.95
C GLN A 75 13.01 16.34 -22.56
N LYS A 76 14.18 15.73 -22.33
CA LYS A 76 14.27 14.35 -21.84
C LYS A 76 13.57 14.17 -20.50
N HIS A 77 13.63 15.15 -19.60
CA HIS A 77 12.92 15.13 -18.32
C HIS A 77 11.40 15.16 -18.51
N ILE A 78 10.91 15.93 -19.49
CA ILE A 78 9.49 15.96 -19.86
C ILE A 78 9.06 14.59 -20.41
N ASP A 79 9.82 14.01 -21.32
CA ASP A 79 9.49 12.71 -21.93
C ASP A 79 9.39 11.60 -20.85
N ILE A 80 10.36 11.56 -19.92
CA ILE A 80 10.33 10.59 -18.81
C ILE A 80 9.13 10.83 -17.87
N ALA A 81 8.74 12.09 -17.65
CA ALA A 81 7.58 12.40 -16.86
C ALA A 81 6.27 11.98 -17.56
N CYS A 82 6.18 12.13 -18.89
CA CYS A 82 5.06 11.63 -19.68
C CYS A 82 4.94 10.11 -19.59
N ASP A 83 6.06 9.39 -19.76
CA ASP A 83 6.08 7.93 -19.63
C ASP A 83 5.62 7.48 -18.24
N ALA A 84 6.11 8.13 -17.19
CA ALA A 84 5.70 7.83 -15.82
C ALA A 84 4.21 8.10 -15.60
N GLN A 85 3.68 9.20 -16.14
CA GLN A 85 2.26 9.51 -16.06
C GLN A 85 1.42 8.41 -16.72
N CYS A 86 1.80 7.95 -17.91
CA CYS A 86 1.13 6.87 -18.62
C CYS A 86 1.15 5.57 -17.81
N VAL A 87 2.30 5.19 -17.24
CA VAL A 87 2.43 3.97 -16.42
C VAL A 87 1.59 4.07 -15.15
N MET A 88 1.65 5.20 -14.44
CA MET A 88 0.87 5.42 -13.22
C MET A 88 -0.63 5.33 -13.51
N LEU A 89 -1.14 6.08 -14.49
CA LEU A 89 -2.56 6.07 -14.86
C LEU A 89 -3.04 4.69 -15.32
N SER A 90 -2.20 3.95 -16.05
CA SER A 90 -2.54 2.61 -16.54
C SER A 90 -2.60 1.56 -15.42
N SER A 91 -1.94 1.82 -14.29
CA SER A 91 -1.92 0.93 -13.12
C SER A 91 -3.10 1.18 -12.18
N MET A 92 -3.93 2.19 -12.45
CA MET A 92 -5.06 2.58 -11.62
C MET A 92 -6.39 2.01 -12.13
N SER A 93 -7.40 2.00 -11.25
CA SER A 93 -8.78 1.79 -11.68
C SER A 93 -9.28 2.98 -12.52
N LEU A 94 -10.29 2.76 -13.36
CA LEU A 94 -10.82 3.82 -14.24
C LEU A 94 -11.31 5.06 -13.47
N GLU A 95 -11.88 4.86 -12.28
CA GLU A 95 -12.33 5.96 -11.42
C GLU A 95 -11.16 6.81 -10.94
N LEU A 96 -10.12 6.16 -10.41
CA LEU A 96 -8.93 6.83 -9.90
C LEU A 96 -8.13 7.47 -11.05
N GLN A 97 -8.06 6.82 -12.21
CA GLN A 97 -7.43 7.35 -13.42
C GLN A 97 -8.05 8.70 -13.83
N ARG A 98 -9.39 8.80 -13.86
CA ARG A 98 -10.10 10.05 -14.22
C ARG A 98 -9.80 11.20 -13.25
N GLN A 99 -9.58 10.91 -11.98
CA GLN A 99 -9.23 11.93 -10.99
C GLN A 99 -7.82 12.49 -11.17
N HIS A 100 -6.91 11.75 -11.83
CA HIS A 100 -5.49 12.08 -11.91
C HIS A 100 -5.00 12.36 -13.35
N GLU A 101 -5.89 12.34 -14.34
CA GLU A 101 -5.55 12.47 -15.78
C GLU A 101 -4.81 13.78 -16.13
N HIS A 102 -4.97 14.81 -15.30
CA HIS A 102 -4.30 16.11 -15.47
C HIS A 102 -3.21 16.40 -14.44
N MET A 103 -2.87 15.42 -13.58
CA MET A 103 -1.81 15.58 -12.59
C MET A 103 -0.47 15.12 -13.15
N PHE A 104 0.58 15.87 -12.84
CA PHE A 104 1.95 15.41 -13.08
C PHE A 104 2.29 14.21 -12.18
N PRO A 105 3.23 13.33 -12.60
CA PRO A 105 3.59 12.12 -11.85
C PRO A 105 3.90 12.37 -10.38
N TYR A 106 4.65 13.43 -10.07
CA TYR A 106 5.00 13.80 -8.69
C TYR A 106 3.77 14.18 -7.84
N GLU A 107 2.89 15.02 -8.38
CA GLU A 107 1.65 15.43 -7.69
C GLU A 107 0.71 14.25 -7.52
N MET A 108 0.60 13.40 -8.55
CA MET A 108 -0.16 12.16 -8.52
C MET A 108 0.37 11.22 -7.44
N LEU A 109 1.69 11.02 -7.35
CA LEU A 109 2.31 10.17 -6.35
C LEU A 109 2.00 10.68 -4.93
N LYS A 110 2.24 11.97 -4.68
CA LYS A 110 1.93 12.58 -3.38
C LYS A 110 0.46 12.47 -2.99
N HIS A 111 -0.43 12.71 -3.95
CA HIS A 111 -1.86 12.64 -3.69
C HIS A 111 -2.29 11.21 -3.37
N LEU A 112 -1.79 10.22 -4.11
CA LEU A 112 -2.04 8.80 -3.84
C LEU A 112 -1.46 8.37 -2.48
N GLU A 113 -0.23 8.76 -2.15
CA GLU A 113 0.36 8.48 -0.84
C GLU A 113 -0.52 8.99 0.30
N SER A 114 -0.98 10.24 0.19
CA SER A 114 -1.88 10.84 1.17
C SER A 114 -3.21 10.08 1.27
N LEU A 115 -3.83 9.78 0.12
CA LEU A 115 -5.11 9.09 0.04
C LEU A 115 -5.04 7.68 0.63
N TYR A 116 -4.04 6.89 0.25
CA TYR A 116 -3.86 5.52 0.75
C TYR A 116 -3.37 5.49 2.20
N ALA A 117 -2.57 6.46 2.65
CA ALA A 117 -2.21 6.59 4.06
C ALA A 117 -3.45 6.85 4.92
N SER A 118 -4.32 7.77 4.49
CA SER A 118 -5.60 8.04 5.18
C SER A 118 -6.52 6.82 5.18
N GLN A 119 -6.59 6.09 4.07
CA GLN A 119 -7.38 4.87 3.97
C GLN A 119 -6.83 3.77 4.88
N ALA A 120 -5.50 3.57 4.93
CA ALA A 120 -4.86 2.60 5.79
C ALA A 120 -5.14 2.87 7.27
N GLN A 121 -5.02 4.13 7.72
CA GLN A 121 -5.35 4.54 9.08
C GLN A 121 -6.82 4.27 9.42
N THR A 122 -7.73 4.56 8.49
CA THR A 122 -9.17 4.30 8.68
C THR A 122 -9.45 2.80 8.81
N MET A 123 -8.88 1.98 7.90
CA MET A 123 -9.01 0.53 7.96
C MET A 123 -8.42 -0.06 9.24
N GLU A 124 -7.25 0.42 9.66
CA GLU A 124 -6.62 0.01 10.90
C GLU A 124 -7.53 0.29 12.11
N TYR A 125 -8.07 1.51 12.20
CA TYR A 125 -9.01 1.88 13.25
C TYR A 125 -10.25 0.98 13.25
N GLU A 126 -10.85 0.70 12.09
CA GLU A 126 -12.03 -0.16 12.00
C GLU A 126 -11.75 -1.59 12.43
N ILE A 127 -10.63 -2.18 12.00
CA ILE A 127 -10.27 -3.54 12.39
C ILE A 127 -9.93 -3.59 13.88
N LEU A 128 -9.20 -2.62 14.42
CA LEU A 128 -8.94 -2.52 15.86
C LEU A 128 -10.25 -2.38 16.65
N ARG A 129 -11.17 -1.53 16.20
CA ARG A 129 -12.49 -1.36 16.82
C ARG A 129 -13.24 -2.69 16.85
N ASP A 130 -13.26 -3.41 15.75
CA ASP A 130 -13.95 -4.70 15.65
C ASP A 130 -13.26 -5.77 16.51
N LEU A 131 -11.92 -5.76 16.58
CA LEU A 131 -11.12 -6.62 17.44
C LEU A 131 -11.41 -6.39 18.93
N PHE A 132 -11.41 -5.13 19.39
CA PHE A 132 -11.71 -4.79 20.79
C PHE A 132 -13.17 -5.06 21.17
N LYS A 133 -14.10 -4.94 20.21
CA LYS A 133 -15.52 -5.27 20.42
C LYS A 133 -15.83 -6.76 20.31
N CYS A 134 -14.92 -7.57 19.75
CA CYS A 134 -15.13 -9.00 19.60
C CYS A 134 -15.08 -9.67 20.97
N LYS A 135 -16.25 -9.92 21.55
CA LYS A 135 -16.43 -10.67 22.80
C LYS A 135 -17.23 -11.93 22.51
N LEU A 136 -16.81 -13.04 23.10
CA LEU A 136 -17.54 -14.31 22.98
C LEU A 136 -18.85 -14.17 23.76
N HIS A 137 -19.96 -14.56 23.12
CA HIS A 137 -21.29 -14.53 23.73
C HIS A 137 -21.55 -15.85 24.45
N ASP A 138 -22.34 -15.82 25.53
CA ASP A 138 -22.75 -17.05 26.23
C ASP A 138 -23.47 -18.01 25.27
N GLY A 139 -23.04 -19.28 25.29
CA GLY A 139 -23.56 -20.33 24.40
C GLY A 139 -22.94 -20.38 22.99
N SER A 140 -22.02 -19.47 22.65
CA SER A 140 -21.28 -19.51 21.38
C SER A 140 -20.06 -20.45 21.44
N LYS A 141 -19.64 -20.98 20.29
CA LYS A 141 -18.47 -21.87 20.22
C LYS A 141 -17.17 -21.08 20.37
N VAL A 142 -16.33 -21.49 21.32
CA VAL A 142 -15.04 -20.85 21.58
C VAL A 142 -14.12 -20.94 20.36
N SER A 143 -14.10 -22.09 19.67
CA SER A 143 -13.25 -22.32 18.49
C SER A 143 -13.56 -21.34 17.35
N GLU A 144 -14.84 -21.11 17.06
CA GLU A 144 -15.27 -20.15 16.03
C GLU A 144 -14.87 -18.71 16.39
N HIS A 145 -15.06 -18.35 17.66
CA HIS A 145 -14.67 -17.03 18.16
C HIS A 145 -13.17 -16.78 18.08
N VAL A 146 -12.34 -17.77 18.46
CA VAL A 146 -10.88 -17.67 18.35
C VAL A 146 -10.45 -17.51 16.88
N LEU A 147 -11.03 -18.29 15.96
CA LEU A 147 -10.75 -18.15 14.53
C LEU A 147 -11.12 -16.75 14.01
N LYS A 148 -12.27 -16.21 14.44
CA LYS A 148 -12.68 -14.85 14.09
C LYS A 148 -11.68 -13.81 14.57
N MET A 149 -11.17 -13.94 15.79
CA MET A 149 -10.16 -13.03 16.32
C MET A 149 -8.82 -13.15 15.59
N ILE A 150 -8.38 -14.36 15.26
CA ILE A 150 -7.17 -14.58 14.45
C ILE A 150 -7.32 -13.90 13.10
N GLY A 151 -8.46 -14.07 12.42
CA GLY A 151 -8.73 -13.41 11.14
C GLY A 151 -8.65 -11.88 11.21
N LEU A 152 -9.12 -11.27 12.31
CA LEU A 152 -8.96 -9.81 12.54
C LEU A 152 -7.50 -9.41 12.74
N ILE A 153 -6.72 -10.21 13.48
CA ILE A 153 -5.28 -9.98 13.72
C ILE A 153 -4.48 -10.12 12.41
N GLU A 154 -4.79 -11.13 11.60
CA GLU A 154 -4.17 -11.32 10.28
C GLU A 154 -4.53 -10.18 9.32
N ARG A 155 -5.77 -9.67 9.39
CA ARG A 155 -6.18 -8.50 8.61
C ARG A 155 -5.42 -7.23 9.02
N LEU A 156 -5.17 -7.01 10.31
CA LEU A 156 -4.27 -5.93 10.77
C LEU A 156 -2.85 -6.10 10.20
N ALA A 157 -2.31 -7.32 10.24
CA ALA A 157 -0.98 -7.59 9.69
C ALA A 157 -0.92 -7.30 8.18
N SER A 158 -1.99 -7.58 7.44
CA SER A 158 -2.06 -7.35 5.99
C SER A 158 -1.99 -5.86 5.57
N ILE A 159 -2.34 -4.94 6.49
CA ILE A 159 -2.26 -3.49 6.26
C ILE A 159 -1.02 -2.86 6.93
N GLY A 160 -0.14 -3.66 7.51
CA GLY A 160 1.15 -3.22 8.07
C GLY A 160 1.25 -3.23 9.60
N THR A 161 0.14 -3.47 10.32
CA THR A 161 0.12 -3.46 11.79
C THR A 161 0.24 -4.87 12.34
N VAL A 162 1.46 -5.25 12.72
CA VAL A 162 1.75 -6.59 13.27
C VAL A 162 1.74 -6.55 14.80
N LEU A 163 0.81 -7.29 15.40
CA LEU A 163 0.75 -7.45 16.85
C LEU A 163 1.76 -8.52 17.33
N PRO A 164 2.53 -8.26 18.41
CA PRO A 164 3.33 -9.29 19.05
C PRO A 164 2.49 -10.48 19.50
N ALA A 165 3.02 -11.70 19.38
CA ALA A 165 2.26 -12.92 19.67
C ALA A 165 1.66 -12.98 21.09
N ASN A 166 2.35 -12.43 22.09
CA ASN A 166 1.84 -12.32 23.45
C ASN A 166 0.64 -11.36 23.55
N VAL A 167 0.66 -10.25 22.82
CA VAL A 167 -0.45 -9.29 22.78
C VAL A 167 -1.66 -9.91 22.10
N SER A 168 -1.46 -10.56 20.95
CA SER A 168 -2.52 -11.29 20.24
C SER A 168 -3.18 -12.36 21.12
N THR A 169 -2.37 -13.14 21.84
CA THR A 169 -2.85 -14.16 22.78
C THR A 169 -3.66 -13.53 23.92
N ASN A 170 -3.15 -12.46 24.53
CA ASN A 170 -3.84 -11.76 25.61
C ASN A 170 -5.17 -11.15 25.16
N LEU A 171 -5.24 -10.61 23.94
CA LEU A 171 -6.48 -10.07 23.38
C LEU A 171 -7.54 -11.18 23.21
N ILE A 172 -7.12 -12.35 22.72
CA ILE A 172 -8.01 -13.52 22.61
C ILE A 172 -8.49 -13.95 23.99
N LEU A 173 -7.61 -14.04 24.99
CA LEU A 173 -8.03 -14.41 26.36
C LEU A 173 -8.99 -13.37 26.97
N GLN A 174 -8.73 -12.07 26.81
CA GLN A 174 -9.58 -10.99 27.31
C GLN A 174 -10.96 -10.92 26.64
N SER A 175 -11.12 -11.56 25.48
CA SER A 175 -12.40 -11.60 24.77
C SER A 175 -13.38 -12.63 25.32
N LEU A 176 -12.91 -13.56 26.14
CA LEU A 176 -13.72 -14.62 26.72
C LEU A 176 -14.56 -14.09 27.91
N PRO A 177 -15.74 -14.67 28.18
CA PRO A 177 -16.55 -14.31 29.34
C PRO A 177 -15.87 -14.71 30.65
N SER A 178 -16.35 -14.14 31.76
CA SER A 178 -15.86 -14.47 33.11
C SER A 178 -16.01 -15.95 33.48
N SER A 179 -16.91 -16.69 32.83
CA SER A 179 -17.03 -18.15 32.97
C SER A 179 -15.74 -18.91 32.62
N PHE A 180 -14.83 -18.28 31.87
CA PHE A 180 -13.52 -18.81 31.51
C PHE A 180 -12.37 -18.31 32.41
N GLU A 181 -12.63 -17.58 33.50
CA GLU A 181 -11.59 -17.04 34.39
C GLU A 181 -10.64 -18.12 34.92
N ASN A 182 -11.17 -19.26 35.36
CA ASN A 182 -10.36 -20.39 35.83
C ASN A 182 -9.43 -20.94 34.74
N PHE A 183 -9.90 -20.98 33.50
CA PHE A 183 -9.09 -21.37 32.35
C PHE A 183 -7.99 -20.35 32.07
N ILE A 184 -8.31 -19.05 32.09
CA ILE A 184 -7.36 -17.96 31.87
C ILE A 184 -6.26 -17.97 32.93
N VAL A 185 -6.61 -18.11 34.21
CA VAL A 185 -5.63 -18.20 35.31
C VAL A 185 -4.71 -19.41 35.13
N ASN A 186 -5.28 -20.57 34.78
CA ASN A 186 -4.49 -21.77 34.52
C ASN A 186 -3.57 -21.64 33.29
N PHE A 187 -4.04 -21.01 32.21
CA PHE A 187 -3.23 -20.73 31.02
C PHE A 187 -2.05 -19.80 31.35
N ASN A 188 -2.31 -18.71 32.08
CA ASN A 188 -1.28 -17.75 32.49
C ASN A 188 -0.21 -18.37 33.41
N MET A 189 -0.60 -19.29 34.29
CA MET A 189 0.33 -20.00 35.18
C MET A 189 1.16 -21.07 34.45
N ASN A 190 0.63 -21.68 33.38
CA ASN A 190 1.25 -22.81 32.67
C ASN A 190 1.96 -22.44 31.36
N ASN A 191 2.45 -21.19 31.26
CA ASN A 191 2.87 -20.48 30.03
C ASN A 191 3.99 -21.11 29.15
N THR A 192 4.13 -22.45 29.09
CA THR A 192 5.09 -23.17 28.25
C THR A 192 4.65 -24.53 27.68
N LYS A 193 3.41 -25.05 27.87
CA LYS A 193 3.07 -26.39 27.31
C LYS A 193 1.70 -26.61 26.65
N VAL A 194 0.79 -25.65 26.67
CA VAL A 194 -0.56 -25.87 26.11
C VAL A 194 -0.78 -24.91 24.95
N GLY A 195 -0.52 -25.41 23.75
CA GLY A 195 -0.76 -24.66 22.52
C GLY A 195 -2.25 -24.52 22.20
N LEU A 196 -2.52 -23.69 21.21
CA LEU A 196 -3.82 -23.51 20.55
C LEU A 196 -4.63 -24.80 20.20
N PRO A 197 -4.04 -26.00 20.00
CA PRO A 197 -4.81 -27.19 19.63
C PRO A 197 -5.85 -27.67 20.65
N GLU A 198 -5.78 -27.27 21.92
CA GLU A 198 -6.73 -27.74 22.95
C GLU A 198 -8.06 -26.97 22.97
N LEU A 199 -8.19 -25.90 22.18
CA LEU A 199 -9.41 -25.09 22.05
C LEU A 199 -10.55 -25.76 21.25
N HIS A 200 -10.35 -26.98 20.75
CA HIS A 200 -11.32 -27.68 19.90
C HIS A 200 -12.32 -28.59 20.64
N ASN A 201 -12.16 -28.81 21.96
CA ASN A 201 -12.86 -29.89 22.68
C ASN A 201 -13.73 -29.47 23.87
N ARG A 202 -14.16 -28.21 23.97
CA ARG A 202 -15.16 -27.81 24.97
C ARG A 202 -16.20 -26.86 24.41
#